data_AF-A0A7C8CNS5-F1
#
_entry.id   AF-A0A7C8CNS5-F1
#
_cell.length_a   1.000
_cell.length_b   1.000
_cell.length_c   1.000
_cell.angle_alpha   90.00
_cell.angle_beta   90.00
_cell.angle_gamma   90.00
#
_symmetry.space_group_name_H-M   'P 1'
#
loop_
_entity.id
_entity.type
_entity.pdbx_description
1 polymer ?
#
loop_
_entity_poly.entity_id
_entity_poly.type
_entity_poly.pdbx_seq_one_letter_code
_entity_poly.pdbx_strand_id
1 'polypeptide(L)'
;MGETYLGLASLVVVAISVRVWIRAVKRVEIPKNRGGFVAAWLVAAGIGVAALAGEPGWSGGIPAGLAIFASTFLLFTVAVGGQKVGDAAIQVGNTIPDFTATDEHGQPFDSKSLAGHPVLIKFFRGHW
;
A
#
# COMPACT_ATOMS: atom_id res chain seq x y z
N MET A 1 -17.11 24.09 -19.85
CA MET A 1 -17.71 22.75 -19.59
C MET A 1 -16.68 21.62 -19.66
N GLY A 2 -15.75 21.60 -20.62
CA GLY A 2 -14.71 20.54 -20.72
C GLY A 2 -13.93 20.33 -19.43
N GLU A 3 -13.43 21.40 -18.82
CA GLU A 3 -12.61 21.36 -17.60
C GLU A 3 -13.36 20.80 -16.39
N THR A 4 -14.66 21.10 -16.29
CA THR A 4 -15.53 20.52 -15.26
C THR A 4 -15.62 19.00 -15.41
N TYR A 5 -15.75 18.49 -16.63
CA TYR A 5 -15.75 17.05 -16.89
C TYR A 5 -14.39 16.42 -16.61
N LEU A 6 -13.28 17.11 -16.88
CA LEU A 6 -11.95 16.62 -16.54
C LEU A 6 -11.77 16.49 -15.02
N GLY A 7 -12.20 17.48 -14.24
CA GLY A 7 -12.16 17.42 -12.77
C GLY A 7 -12.97 16.25 -12.23
N LEU A 8 -14.19 16.04 -12.74
CA LEU A 8 -15.03 14.91 -12.36
C LEU A 8 -14.41 13.57 -12.80
N ALA A 9 -13.89 13.48 -14.02
CA ALA A 9 -13.26 12.28 -14.56
C ALA A 9 -12.05 11.87 -13.72
N SER A 10 -11.20 12.84 -13.36
CA SER A 10 -10.05 12.62 -12.47
C SER A 10 -10.49 12.00 -11.14
N LEU A 11 -11.54 12.54 -10.51
CA LEU A 11 -12.08 12.00 -9.26
C LEU A 11 -12.66 10.59 -9.42
N VAL A 12 -13.37 10.31 -10.53
CA VAL A 12 -13.91 8.98 -10.81
C VAL A 12 -12.80 7.95 -10.98
N VAL A 13 -11.73 8.29 -11.71
CA VAL A 13 -10.58 7.39 -11.91
C VAL A 13 -9.93 7.03 -10.57
N VAL A 14 -9.64 8.03 -9.72
CA VAL A 14 -9.02 7.75 -8.41
C VAL A 14 -9.98 6.97 -7.50
N ALA A 15 -11.28 7.29 -7.50
CA ALA A 15 -12.26 6.61 -6.66
C ALA A 15 -12.41 5.12 -7.02
N ILE A 16 -12.49 4.81 -8.33
CA ILE A 16 -12.54 3.41 -8.80
C ILE A 16 -11.24 2.69 -8.43
N SER A 17 -10.09 3.32 -8.70
CA SER A 17 -8.79 2.72 -8.38
C SER A 17 -8.62 2.46 -6.88
N VAL A 18 -9.04 3.39 -6.02
CA VAL A 18 -9.00 3.24 -4.56
C VAL A 18 -9.94 2.14 -4.10
N ARG A 19 -11.15 2.05 -4.66
CA ARG A 19 -12.09 0.96 -4.34
C ARG A 19 -11.49 -0.40 -4.66
N VAL A 20 -10.86 -0.54 -5.83
CA VAL A 20 -10.20 -1.79 -6.22
C VAL A 20 -8.99 -2.07 -5.33
N TRP A 21 -8.19 -1.05 -4.99
CA TRP A 21 -7.06 -1.17 -4.08
C TRP A 21 -7.50 -1.66 -2.69
N ILE A 22 -8.48 -1.00 -2.06
CA ILE A 22 -9.02 -1.38 -0.74
C ILE A 22 -9.58 -2.80 -0.78
N ARG A 23 -10.26 -3.20 -1.85
CA ARG A 23 -10.74 -4.57 -2.02
C ARG A 23 -9.57 -5.57 -2.03
N ALA A 24 -8.48 -5.27 -2.74
CA ALA A 24 -7.28 -6.12 -2.77
C ALA A 24 -6.61 -6.20 -1.40
N VAL A 25 -6.51 -5.08 -0.66
CA VAL A 25 -5.99 -5.06 0.72
C VAL A 25 -6.82 -5.98 1.62
N LYS A 26 -8.15 -5.85 1.59
CA LYS A 26 -9.06 -6.67 2.42
C LYS A 26 -8.99 -8.17 2.12
N ARG A 27 -8.59 -8.54 0.90
CA ARG A 27 -8.44 -9.93 0.49
C ARG A 27 -7.01 -10.45 0.63
N VAL A 28 -6.06 -9.61 1.08
CA VAL A 28 -4.63 -9.95 1.11
C VAL A 28 -4.11 -10.34 -0.28
N GLU A 29 -4.67 -9.72 -1.32
CA GLU A 29 -4.44 -10.01 -2.74
C GLU A 29 -3.75 -8.82 -3.46
N ILE A 30 -2.97 -8.01 -2.73
CA ILE A 30 -2.25 -6.90 -3.37
C ILE A 30 -1.29 -7.48 -4.41
N PRO A 31 -1.41 -7.09 -5.70
CA PRO A 31 -0.57 -7.63 -6.75
C PRO A 31 0.92 -7.38 -6.49
N LYS A 32 1.76 -8.35 -6.84
CA LYS A 32 3.23 -8.18 -6.81
C LYS A 32 3.66 -6.98 -7.65
N ASN A 33 3.10 -6.85 -8.85
CA ASN A 33 3.27 -5.68 -9.71
C ASN A 33 2.15 -4.67 -9.48
N ARG A 34 2.49 -3.53 -8.86
CA ARG A 34 1.55 -2.44 -8.54
C ARG A 34 1.50 -1.34 -9.62
N GLY A 35 2.21 -1.53 -10.74
CA GLY A 35 2.38 -0.52 -11.79
C GLY A 35 1.06 -0.01 -12.37
N GLY A 36 0.03 -0.87 -12.49
CA GLY A 36 -1.29 -0.45 -12.96
C GLY A 36 -1.97 0.58 -12.05
N PHE A 37 -1.87 0.41 -10.72
CA PHE A 37 -2.40 1.37 -9.77
C PHE A 37 -1.61 2.68 -9.80
N VAL A 38 -0.28 2.59 -9.84
CA VAL A 38 0.61 3.76 -9.95
C VAL A 38 0.29 4.57 -11.21
N ALA A 39 0.14 3.91 -12.36
CA ALA A 39 -0.22 4.55 -13.61
C ALA A 39 -1.60 5.22 -13.52
N ALA A 40 -2.62 4.55 -12.94
CA ALA A 40 -3.95 5.12 -12.78
C ALA A 40 -3.93 6.39 -11.91
N TRP A 41 -3.15 6.41 -10.82
CA TRP A 41 -3.04 7.58 -9.95
C TRP A 41 -2.26 8.73 -10.60
N LEU A 42 -1.20 8.43 -11.36
CA LEU A 42 -0.48 9.43 -12.14
C LEU A 42 -1.38 10.06 -13.20
N VAL A 43 -2.16 9.24 -13.92
CA VAL A 43 -3.14 9.71 -14.90
C VAL A 43 -4.21 10.56 -14.22
N ALA A 44 -4.79 10.10 -13.11
CA ALA A 44 -5.78 10.88 -12.36
C ALA A 44 -5.22 12.23 -11.89
N ALA A 45 -4.01 12.25 -11.31
CA ALA A 45 -3.36 13.49 -10.89
C ALA A 45 -3.11 14.43 -12.08
N GLY A 46 -2.63 13.92 -13.22
CA GLY A 46 -2.42 14.69 -14.43
C GLY A 46 -3.70 15.30 -14.99
N ILE A 47 -4.80 14.53 -15.05
CA ILE A 47 -6.12 15.03 -15.45
C ILE A 47 -6.60 16.12 -14.48
N GLY A 48 -6.41 15.93 -13.18
CA GLY A 48 -6.79 16.92 -12.17
C GLY A 48 -6.03 18.24 -12.32
N VAL A 49 -4.72 18.17 -12.57
CA VAL A 49 -3.89 19.36 -12.81
C VAL A 49 -4.33 20.08 -14.08
N ALA A 50 -4.58 19.34 -15.17
CA ALA A 50 -5.09 19.90 -16.41
C ALA A 50 -6.44 20.62 -16.20
N ALA A 51 -7.37 19.99 -15.46
CA ALA A 51 -8.66 20.58 -15.14
C ALA A 51 -8.52 21.91 -14.39
N LEU A 52 -7.60 21.99 -13.41
CA LEU A 52 -7.38 23.22 -12.63
C LEU A 52 -6.72 24.34 -13.46
N ALA A 53 -5.84 23.99 -14.39
CA ALA A 53 -5.21 24.95 -15.29
C ALA A 53 -6.23 25.63 -16.24
N GLY A 54 -7.35 24.96 -16.52
CA GLY A 54 -8.44 25.48 -17.35
C GLY A 54 -9.53 26.27 -16.61
N GLU A 55 -9.33 26.62 -15.33
CA GLU A 55 -10.30 27.38 -14.52
C GLU A 55 -11.71 26.74 -14.47
N PRO A 56 -11.84 25.52 -13.91
CA PRO A 56 -13.03 24.67 -14.05
C PRO A 56 -14.24 25.14 -13.21
N GLY A 57 -14.12 26.28 -12.54
CA GLY A 57 -15.01 26.70 -11.46
C GLY A 57 -15.03 25.72 -10.29
N TRP A 58 -15.94 25.94 -9.34
CA TRP A 58 -16.05 25.11 -8.13
C TRP A 58 -16.43 23.66 -8.44
N SER A 59 -17.33 23.45 -9.41
CA SER A 59 -17.89 22.13 -9.74
C SER A 59 -16.87 21.16 -10.33
N GLY A 60 -15.82 21.64 -11.01
CA GLY A 60 -14.70 20.80 -11.44
C GLY A 60 -13.45 20.95 -10.57
N GLY A 61 -13.26 22.12 -9.95
CA GLY A 61 -12.08 22.43 -9.15
C GLY A 61 -12.02 21.62 -7.85
N ILE A 62 -13.13 21.47 -7.14
CA ILE A 62 -13.18 20.63 -5.92
C ILE A 62 -12.85 19.16 -6.26
N PRO A 63 -13.52 18.52 -7.24
CA PRO A 63 -13.16 17.16 -7.66
C PRO A 63 -11.70 17.00 -8.07
N ALA A 64 -11.17 17.93 -8.86
CA ALA A 64 -9.78 17.90 -9.30
C ALA A 64 -8.80 18.00 -8.12
N GLY A 65 -9.05 18.92 -7.19
CA GLY A 65 -8.22 19.08 -5.99
C GLY A 65 -8.20 17.83 -5.11
N LEU A 66 -9.36 17.22 -4.86
CA LEU A 66 -9.46 15.97 -4.11
C LEU A 66 -8.73 14.82 -4.82
N ALA A 67 -8.85 14.74 -6.14
CA ALA A 67 -8.20 13.69 -6.92
C ALA A 67 -6.68 13.83 -6.91
N ILE A 68 -6.14 15.05 -7.07
CA ILE A 68 -4.70 15.33 -6.95
C ILE A 68 -4.20 14.94 -5.57
N PHE A 69 -4.88 15.38 -4.51
CA PHE A 69 -4.50 15.07 -3.14
C PHE A 69 -4.45 13.56 -2.90
N ALA A 70 -5.53 12.84 -3.24
CA ALA A 70 -5.63 11.40 -3.04
C ALA A 70 -4.57 10.63 -3.84
N SER A 71 -4.41 10.94 -5.13
CA SER A 71 -3.40 10.31 -5.99
C SER A 71 -1.99 10.55 -5.47
N THR A 72 -1.66 11.78 -5.06
CA THR A 72 -0.33 12.13 -4.55
C THR A 72 -0.04 11.41 -3.25
N PHE A 73 -1.01 11.38 -2.33
CA PHE A 73 -0.91 10.63 -1.09
C PHE A 73 -0.66 9.13 -1.35
N LEU A 74 -1.42 8.51 -2.25
CA LEU A 74 -1.27 7.10 -2.58
C LEU A 74 0.09 6.79 -3.23
N LEU A 75 0.53 7.62 -4.18
CA LEU A 75 1.85 7.51 -4.79
C LEU A 75 2.96 7.62 -3.74
N PHE A 76 2.85 8.58 -2.82
CA PHE A 76 3.77 8.72 -1.71
C PHE A 76 3.82 7.46 -0.84
N THR A 77 2.66 6.90 -0.45
CA THR A 77 2.62 5.66 0.34
C THR A 77 3.28 4.48 -0.37
N VAL A 78 3.17 4.38 -1.69
CA VAL A 78 3.87 3.34 -2.46
C VAL A 78 5.37 3.59 -2.48
N ALA A 79 5.79 4.84 -2.66
CA ALA A 79 7.21 5.20 -2.69
C ALA A 79 7.92 4.89 -1.36
N VAL A 80 7.27 5.14 -0.22
CA VAL A 80 7.85 4.88 1.12
C VAL A 80 7.50 3.49 1.68
N GLY A 81 6.56 2.78 1.07
CA GLY A 81 6.00 1.52 1.58
C GLY A 81 6.84 0.27 1.28
N GLY A 82 8.00 0.40 0.64
CA GLY A 82 8.91 -0.71 0.37
C GLY A 82 9.42 -1.35 1.66
N GLN A 83 9.13 -2.63 1.85
CA GLN A 83 9.79 -3.42 2.91
C GLN A 83 11.14 -3.89 2.38
N LYS A 84 12.21 -3.45 3.03
CA LYS A 84 13.56 -3.94 2.75
C LYS A 84 13.78 -5.16 3.64
N VAL A 85 14.03 -6.31 3.02
CA VAL A 85 14.59 -7.46 3.72
C VAL A 85 16.11 -7.26 3.74
N GLY A 86 16.74 -7.38 4.91
CA GLY A 86 18.20 -7.28 5.01
C GLY A 86 18.90 -8.46 4.32
N ASP A 87 20.20 -8.32 4.06
CA ASP A 87 21.01 -9.34 3.38
C ASP A 87 21.05 -10.69 4.12
N ALA A 88 20.74 -10.70 5.43
CA ALA A 88 20.66 -11.88 6.28
C ALA A 88 19.28 -12.58 6.24
N ALA A 89 18.54 -12.48 5.14
CA ALA A 89 17.26 -13.16 4.98
C ALA A 89 17.41 -14.68 5.13
N ILE A 90 16.59 -15.31 5.97
CA ILE A 90 16.56 -16.77 6.10
C ILE A 90 16.17 -17.39 4.76
N GLN A 91 16.94 -18.39 4.31
CA GLN A 91 16.68 -19.15 3.10
C GLN A 91 16.30 -20.59 3.43
N VAL A 92 15.66 -21.28 2.48
CA VAL A 92 15.33 -22.70 2.63
C VAL A 92 16.63 -23.51 2.78
N GLY A 93 16.69 -24.34 3.83
CA GLY A 93 17.88 -25.11 4.18
C GLY A 93 18.77 -24.47 5.23
N ASN A 94 18.58 -23.18 5.55
CA ASN A 94 19.27 -22.54 6.66
C ASN A 94 18.75 -23.09 8.00
N THR A 95 19.66 -23.20 8.96
CA THR A 95 19.28 -23.35 10.37
C THR A 95 18.53 -22.10 10.82
N ILE A 96 17.45 -22.28 11.61
CA ILE A 96 16.74 -21.17 12.23
C ILE A 96 17.75 -20.37 13.10
N PRO A 97 17.83 -19.03 12.97
CA PRO A 97 18.71 -18.23 13.80
C PRO A 97 18.35 -18.34 15.28
N ASP A 98 19.34 -18.27 16.16
CA ASP A 98 19.09 -18.16 17.59
C ASP A 98 18.35 -16.83 17.88
N PHE A 99 17.20 -16.92 18.56
CA PHE A 99 16.49 -15.76 19.08
C PHE A 99 15.85 -16.05 20.43
N THR A 100 15.67 -15.00 21.23
CA THR A 100 14.90 -15.03 22.47
C THR A 100 13.76 -14.03 22.39
N ALA A 101 12.67 -14.35 23.07
CA ALA A 101 11.48 -13.51 23.15
C ALA A 101 10.81 -13.69 24.52
N THR A 102 9.75 -12.93 24.77
CA THR A 102 8.84 -13.16 25.89
C THR A 102 7.59 -13.84 25.34
N ASP A 103 7.14 -14.90 26.00
CA ASP A 103 5.91 -15.60 25.62
C ASP A 103 4.63 -14.90 26.14
N GLU A 104 3.47 -15.50 25.89
CA GLU A 104 2.16 -15.02 26.34
C GLU A 104 1.98 -14.97 27.87
N HIS A 105 2.86 -15.62 28.64
CA HIS A 105 2.85 -15.67 30.10
C HIS A 105 3.95 -14.82 30.74
N GLY A 106 4.68 -14.03 29.94
CA GLY A 106 5.78 -13.21 30.43
C GLY A 106 7.07 -13.99 30.67
N GLN A 107 7.14 -15.26 30.28
CA GLN A 107 8.32 -16.10 30.48
C GLN A 107 9.31 -15.95 29.31
N PRO A 108 10.62 -16.10 29.57
CA PRO A 108 11.62 -16.15 28.52
C PRO A 108 11.42 -17.36 27.60
N PHE A 109 11.29 -17.10 26.31
CA PHE A 109 11.31 -18.10 25.25
C PHE A 109 12.69 -18.10 24.57
N ASP A 110 13.28 -19.28 24.38
CA ASP A 110 14.47 -19.49 23.56
C ASP A 110 14.13 -20.40 22.38
N SER A 111 14.46 -19.94 21.17
CA SER A 111 14.36 -20.69 19.91
C SER A 111 14.97 -22.09 19.95
N LYS A 112 15.98 -22.34 20.80
CA LYS A 112 16.61 -23.67 20.96
C LYS A 112 15.64 -24.73 21.46
N SER A 113 14.58 -24.33 22.17
CA SER A 113 13.50 -25.23 22.60
C SER A 113 12.75 -25.88 21.43
N LEU A 114 12.83 -25.30 20.24
CA LEU A 114 12.19 -25.79 19.02
C LEU A 114 12.97 -26.93 18.34
N ALA A 115 14.21 -27.20 18.76
CA ALA A 115 15.05 -28.21 18.13
C ALA A 115 14.40 -29.60 18.15
N GLY A 116 14.51 -30.33 17.04
CA GLY A 116 13.94 -31.67 16.88
C GLY A 116 12.44 -31.72 16.56
N HIS A 117 11.76 -30.57 16.43
CA HIS A 117 10.34 -30.50 16.13
C HIS A 117 10.07 -29.75 14.82
N PRO A 118 9.05 -30.16 14.02
CA PRO A 118 8.56 -29.33 12.93
C PRO A 118 7.80 -28.12 13.50
N VAL A 119 8.19 -26.91 13.11
CA VAL A 119 7.63 -25.67 13.64
C VAL A 119 7.15 -24.75 12.53
N LEU A 120 6.00 -24.11 12.75
CA LEU A 120 5.49 -23.02 11.92
C LEU A 120 5.72 -21.69 12.63
N ILE A 121 6.61 -20.85 12.11
CA ILE A 121 6.84 -19.50 12.62
C ILE A 121 6.04 -18.52 11.76
N LYS A 122 5.17 -17.73 12.40
CA LYS A 122 4.34 -16.72 11.75
C LYS A 122 4.67 -15.33 12.26
N PHE A 123 5.11 -14.45 11.36
CA PHE A 123 5.39 -13.05 11.67
C PHE A 123 4.14 -12.19 11.45
N PHE A 124 3.86 -11.29 12.39
CA PHE A 124 2.78 -10.31 12.30
C PHE A 124 3.37 -8.90 12.32
N ARG A 125 2.91 -8.03 11.42
CA ARG A 125 3.30 -6.61 11.41
C ARG A 125 2.26 -5.81 12.21
N GLY A 126 2.35 -5.92 13.53
CA GLY A 126 1.40 -5.37 14.51
C GLY A 126 0.35 -6.39 14.95
N HIS A 127 0.11 -6.47 16.26
CA HIS A 127 -1.05 -7.14 16.84
C HIS A 127 -2.00 -6.05 17.36
N TRP A 128 -3.30 -6.25 17.19
CA TRP A 128 -4.36 -5.49 17.86
C TRP A 128 -5.02 -6.42 18.86
#